data_AF-A0A9P0QQE1-F1
#
_entry.id   AF-A0A9P0QQE1-F1
#
_cell.length_a   1.000
_cell.length_b   1.000
_cell.length_c   1.000
_cell.angle_alpha   90.00
_cell.angle_beta   90.00
_cell.angle_gamma   90.00
#
_symmetry.space_group_name_H-M   'P 1'
#
loop_
_entity.id
_entity.type
_entity.pdbx_description
1 polymer ?
#
loop_
_entity_poly.entity_id
_entity_poly.type
_entity_poly.pdbx_seq_one_letter_code
_entity_poly.pdbx_strand_id
1 'polypeptide(L)'
;MLLRNLRRYSTTSRLTKEEVKALLKSTHWSIESLTASNQTGTDAIKPKTLSKMLKLSGFQESVSKEREQVLINSLRTQMGFINHLYDNQSDALAQTDEPLHSFRLLVSDHQPGSPLTLNDIKDQIKNQVPDSTKGETQEWGATHNSKSNIEGSKIDDEYFTVKPFSNEETK
;
A
#
# COMPACT_ATOMS: atom_id res chain seq x y z
N MET A 1 34.70 -26.80 11.13
CA MET A 1 33.50 -27.59 10.79
C MET A 1 32.39 -27.23 11.78
N LEU A 2 31.37 -26.50 11.31
CA LEU A 2 30.24 -26.02 12.12
C LEU A 2 29.16 -27.10 12.22
N LEU A 3 28.93 -27.61 13.42
CA LEU A 3 27.80 -28.50 13.71
C LEU A 3 26.51 -27.68 13.71
N ARG A 4 25.68 -27.91 12.69
CA ARG A 4 24.33 -27.34 12.58
C ARG A 4 23.45 -27.95 13.66
N ASN A 5 22.97 -27.11 14.59
CA ASN A 5 21.96 -27.49 15.58
C ASN A 5 20.62 -27.77 14.89
N LEU A 6 20.30 -29.05 14.68
CA LEU A 6 18.95 -29.47 14.33
C LEU A 6 18.03 -29.28 15.54
N ARG A 7 17.18 -28.24 15.51
CA ARG A 7 15.99 -28.18 16.36
C ARG A 7 15.02 -29.28 15.92
N ARG A 8 15.06 -30.42 16.60
CA ARG A 8 14.00 -31.43 16.53
C ARG A 8 12.85 -30.94 17.40
N TYR A 9 11.76 -30.48 16.79
CA TYR A 9 10.51 -30.25 17.52
C TYR A 9 9.83 -31.60 17.72
N SER A 10 9.90 -32.11 18.95
CA SER A 10 9.12 -33.28 19.38
C SER A 10 7.65 -32.85 19.52
N THR A 11 6.78 -33.39 18.69
CA THR A 11 5.33 -33.27 18.84
C THR A 11 4.88 -34.26 19.92
N THR A 12 4.25 -33.73 20.97
CA THR A 12 3.58 -34.40 22.12
C THR A 12 4.32 -34.34 23.46
N SER A 13 4.44 -33.13 24.03
CA SER A 13 4.47 -32.95 25.49
C SER A 13 3.53 -31.80 25.83
N ARG A 14 2.43 -32.10 26.53
CA ARG A 14 1.56 -31.05 27.10
C ARG A 14 2.40 -30.31 28.15
N LEU A 15 2.82 -29.09 27.82
CA LEU A 15 3.54 -28.20 28.72
C LEU A 15 2.75 -28.06 30.02
N THR A 16 3.43 -28.30 31.14
CA THR A 16 2.87 -28.10 32.48
C THR A 16 2.76 -26.61 32.80
N LYS A 17 1.89 -26.24 33.75
CA LYS A 17 1.66 -24.82 34.10
C LYS A 17 2.95 -24.16 34.63
N GLU A 18 3.79 -24.95 35.26
CA GLU A 18 5.07 -24.58 35.84
C GLU A 18 6.09 -24.26 34.76
N GLU A 19 6.15 -25.06 33.69
CA GLU A 19 7.01 -24.83 32.52
C GLU A 19 6.59 -23.57 31.74
N VAL A 20 5.29 -23.32 31.59
CA VAL A 20 4.78 -22.08 30.97
C VAL A 20 5.17 -20.85 31.81
N LYS A 21 5.04 -20.92 33.14
CA LYS A 21 5.46 -19.83 34.03
C LYS A 21 6.97 -19.60 33.99
N ALA A 22 7.78 -20.66 33.86
CA ALA A 22 9.22 -20.54 33.71
C ALA A 22 9.60 -19.87 32.38
N LEU A 23 8.90 -20.22 31.30
CA LEU A 23 9.12 -19.65 29.96
C LEU A 23 8.66 -18.18 29.88
N LEU A 24 7.56 -17.81 30.52
CA LEU A 24 7.15 -16.39 30.60
C LEU A 24 8.09 -15.54 31.47
N LYS A 25 8.80 -16.16 32.42
CA LYS A 25 9.78 -15.50 33.29
C LYS A 25 11.18 -15.38 32.68
N SER A 26 11.47 -16.07 31.58
CA SER A 26 12.77 -15.91 30.94
C SER A 26 12.87 -14.56 30.25
N THR A 27 14.08 -14.00 30.26
CA THR A 27 14.38 -12.71 29.66
C THR A 27 14.34 -12.82 28.15
N HIS A 28 13.30 -12.24 27.56
CA HIS A 28 13.18 -12.02 26.13
C HIS A 28 13.14 -10.51 25.88
N TRP A 29 13.58 -10.09 24.70
CA TRP A 29 13.33 -8.73 24.26
C TRP A 29 11.81 -8.51 24.14
N SER A 30 11.31 -7.42 24.72
CA SER A 30 9.93 -7.01 24.45
C SER A 30 9.86 -6.40 23.06
N ILE A 31 8.76 -6.63 22.36
CA ILE A 31 8.53 -5.99 21.05
C ILE A 31 8.60 -4.47 21.22
N GLU A 32 8.04 -3.94 22.31
CA GLU A 32 8.12 -2.52 22.65
C GLU A 32 9.56 -2.02 22.75
N SER A 33 10.49 -2.81 23.32
CA SER A 33 11.91 -2.44 23.39
C SER A 33 12.62 -2.49 22.03
N LEU A 34 12.15 -3.34 21.12
CA LEU A 34 12.69 -3.46 19.76
C LEU A 34 12.14 -2.38 18.83
N THR A 35 10.93 -1.88 19.09
CA THR A 35 10.26 -0.83 18.30
C THR A 35 10.29 0.55 18.97
N ALA A 36 10.97 0.70 20.11
CA ALA A 36 11.13 1.98 20.79
C ALA A 36 12.04 2.89 19.93
N SER A 37 11.41 3.72 19.10
CA SER A 37 12.07 4.47 18.05
C SER A 37 12.98 5.59 18.60
N ASN A 38 14.23 5.59 18.15
CA ASN A 38 14.93 6.84 17.85
C ASN A 38 14.19 7.48 16.66
N GLN A 39 13.70 8.72 16.81
CA GLN A 39 13.00 9.47 15.75
C GLN A 39 13.96 9.96 14.66
N THR A 40 14.88 9.12 14.19
CA THR A 40 15.84 9.49 13.16
C THR A 40 15.14 9.54 11.81
N GLY A 41 15.07 10.74 11.21
CA GLY A 41 14.57 10.94 9.84
C GLY A 41 13.14 11.50 9.71
N THR A 42 12.42 11.78 10.81
CA THR A 42 11.05 12.34 10.75
C THR A 42 10.97 13.86 10.59
N ASP A 43 12.12 14.56 10.64
CA ASP A 43 12.22 16.03 10.50
C ASP A 43 11.89 16.54 9.09
N ALA A 44 11.83 15.65 8.10
CA ALA A 44 11.48 15.98 6.72
C ALA A 44 9.97 16.26 6.52
N ILE A 45 9.11 15.87 7.46
CA ILE A 45 7.65 16.08 7.35
C ILE A 45 7.30 17.50 7.78
N LYS A 46 7.27 18.39 6.79
CA LYS A 46 6.86 19.80 6.91
C LYS A 46 5.41 20.01 6.42
N PRO A 47 4.71 21.07 6.88
CA PRO A 47 3.41 21.53 6.36
C PRO A 47 3.26 21.45 4.83
N LYS A 48 4.27 21.94 4.10
CA LYS A 48 4.29 21.93 2.63
C LYS A 48 4.24 20.53 2.03
N THR A 49 4.82 19.53 2.69
CA THR A 49 4.78 18.12 2.24
C THR A 49 3.39 17.56 2.43
N LEU A 50 2.71 17.90 3.53
CA LEU A 50 1.33 17.49 3.78
C LEU A 50 0.37 18.10 2.76
N SER A 51 0.45 19.40 2.46
CA SER A 51 -0.37 20.04 1.42
C SER A 51 -0.20 19.37 0.05
N LYS A 52 1.05 19.07 -0.34
CA LYS A 52 1.33 18.31 -1.58
C LYS A 52 0.69 16.92 -1.57
N MET A 53 0.79 16.20 -0.46
CA MET A 53 0.22 14.86 -0.32
C MET A 53 -1.31 14.88 -0.37
N LEU A 54 -1.95 15.86 0.27
CA LEU A 54 -3.39 16.07 0.20
C LEU A 54 -3.84 16.34 -1.24
N LYS A 55 -3.12 17.21 -1.96
CA LYS A 55 -3.38 17.51 -3.38
C LYS A 55 -3.25 16.27 -4.26
N LEU A 56 -2.21 15.47 -4.09
CA LEU A 56 -2.01 14.24 -4.87
C LEU A 56 -3.06 13.16 -4.56
N SER A 57 -3.60 13.17 -3.33
CA SER A 57 -4.64 12.25 -2.91
C SER A 57 -6.05 12.70 -3.31
N GLY A 58 -6.19 13.87 -3.94
CA GLY A 58 -7.49 14.45 -4.29
C GLY A 58 -8.28 14.99 -3.10
N PHE A 59 -7.64 15.24 -1.95
CA PHE A 59 -8.26 15.87 -0.78
C PHE A 59 -8.25 17.40 -0.89
N GLN A 60 -9.18 18.05 -0.20
CA GLN A 60 -9.24 19.51 -0.10
C GLN A 60 -8.00 20.07 0.60
N GLU A 61 -7.49 21.19 0.09
CA GLU A 61 -6.22 21.79 0.54
C GLU A 61 -6.36 22.60 1.84
N SER A 62 -7.57 23.05 2.20
CA SER A 62 -7.86 23.87 3.38
C SER A 62 -8.14 23.02 4.63
N VAL A 63 -7.08 22.55 5.28
CA VAL A 63 -7.17 21.90 6.60
C VAL A 63 -6.93 22.93 7.70
N SER A 64 -7.69 22.88 8.81
CA SER A 64 -7.44 23.77 9.95
C SER A 64 -6.04 23.55 10.52
N LYS A 65 -5.40 24.59 11.06
CA LYS A 65 -4.04 24.49 11.62
C LYS A 65 -3.93 23.43 12.72
N GLU A 66 -4.96 23.24 13.55
CA GLU A 66 -4.93 22.19 14.57
C GLU A 66 -4.95 20.79 13.93
N ARG A 67 -5.79 20.60 12.91
CA ARG A 67 -5.90 19.32 12.22
C ARG A 67 -4.65 19.00 11.41
N GLU A 68 -4.02 20.01 10.83
CA GLU A 68 -2.75 19.90 10.12
C GLU A 68 -1.66 19.33 11.04
N GLN A 69 -1.53 19.84 12.27
CA GLN A 69 -0.54 19.37 13.22
C GLN A 69 -0.78 17.93 13.66
N VAL A 70 -2.03 17.53 13.85
CA VAL A 70 -2.40 16.14 14.16
C VAL A 70 -2.02 15.20 13.02
N LEU A 71 -2.24 15.61 11.77
CA LEU A 71 -1.87 14.83 10.59
C LEU A 71 -0.35 14.72 10.45
N ILE A 72 0.38 15.81 10.67
CA ILE A 72 1.85 15.80 10.66
C ILE A 72 2.38 14.83 11.72
N ASN A 73 1.87 14.89 12.94
CA ASN A 73 2.31 14.00 14.02
C ASN A 73 1.98 12.54 13.70
N SER A 74 0.78 12.26 13.18
CA SER A 74 0.38 10.91 12.78
C SER A 74 1.27 10.37 11.66
N LEU A 75 1.59 11.20 10.66
CA LEU A 75 2.46 10.83 9.55
C LEU A 75 3.91 10.59 10.02
N ARG A 76 4.41 11.37 10.99
CA ARG A 76 5.71 11.13 11.61
C ARG A 76 5.76 9.79 12.33
N THR A 77 4.74 9.46 13.10
CA THR A 77 4.65 8.15 13.77
C THR A 77 4.63 7.00 12.76
N GLN A 78 3.83 7.13 11.71
CA GLN A 78 3.76 6.13 10.64
C GLN A 78 5.11 5.98 9.92
N MET A 79 5.76 7.09 9.56
CA MET A 79 7.04 7.05 8.87
C MET A 79 8.17 6.55 9.77
N GLY A 80 8.17 6.91 11.06
CA GLY A 80 9.12 6.38 12.04
C GLY A 80 8.99 4.87 12.18
N PHE A 81 7.76 4.35 12.21
CA PHE A 81 7.53 2.90 12.19
C PHE A 81 8.03 2.24 10.89
N ILE A 82 7.76 2.86 9.74
CA ILE A 82 8.21 2.34 8.43
C ILE A 82 9.75 2.37 8.32
N ASN A 83 10.42 3.38 8.85
CA ASN A 83 11.88 3.50 8.82
C ASN A 83 12.58 2.31 9.51
N HIS A 84 11.95 1.69 10.52
CA HIS A 84 12.48 0.46 11.14
C HIS A 84 12.61 -0.72 10.16
N LEU A 85 11.89 -0.72 9.04
CA LEU A 85 12.05 -1.72 7.99
C LEU A 85 13.36 -1.55 7.22
N TYR A 86 13.92 -0.34 7.21
CA TYR A 86 15.11 0.03 6.44
C TYR A 86 16.38 0.10 7.30
N ASP A 87 16.27 0.35 8.61
CA ASP A 87 17.41 0.42 9.54
C ASP A 87 18.27 -0.87 9.56
N ASN A 88 17.68 -2.02 9.21
CA ASN A 88 18.36 -3.32 9.18
C ASN A 88 18.81 -3.75 7.76
N GLN A 89 18.61 -2.92 6.73
CA GLN A 89 18.92 -3.25 5.33
C GLN A 89 20.06 -2.45 4.71
N SER A 90 20.62 -1.47 5.44
CA SER A 90 21.68 -0.59 4.94
C SER A 90 22.99 -1.32 4.56
N ASP A 91 23.26 -2.50 5.12
CA ASP A 91 24.41 -3.32 4.71
C ASP A 91 24.13 -4.25 3.51
N ALA A 92 22.87 -4.43 3.11
CA ALA A 92 22.46 -5.39 2.06
C ALA A 92 22.09 -4.73 0.72
N LEU A 93 21.80 -3.43 0.69
CA LEU A 93 21.28 -2.74 -0.51
C LEU A 93 22.30 -1.90 -1.28
N ALA A 94 23.57 -1.86 -0.84
CA ALA A 94 24.59 -0.99 -1.45
C ALA A 94 25.21 -1.52 -2.76
N GLN A 95 24.70 -2.61 -3.38
CA GLN A 95 25.39 -3.27 -4.51
C GLN A 95 24.53 -3.76 -5.69
N THR A 96 23.38 -3.16 -5.98
CA THR A 96 22.71 -3.50 -7.26
C THR A 96 22.07 -2.27 -7.92
N ASP A 97 22.73 -1.78 -8.97
CA ASP A 97 22.20 -0.83 -9.99
C ASP A 97 21.13 -1.47 -10.90
N GLU A 98 20.28 -2.34 -10.35
CA GLU A 98 19.17 -2.93 -11.10
C GLU A 98 17.89 -2.15 -10.78
N PRO A 99 17.10 -1.77 -11.81
CA PRO A 99 15.90 -0.99 -11.62
C PRO A 99 14.96 -1.70 -10.64
N LEU A 100 14.59 -0.99 -9.58
CA LEU A 100 13.62 -1.39 -8.55
C LEU A 100 12.25 -1.68 -9.21
N HIS A 101 12.13 -2.86 -9.78
CA HIS A 101 10.88 -3.58 -9.86
C HIS A 101 10.57 -4.04 -8.44
N SER A 102 9.95 -3.15 -7.65
CA SER A 102 9.53 -3.41 -6.27
C SER A 102 8.40 -4.45 -6.25
N PHE A 103 8.75 -5.70 -6.50
CA PHE A 103 7.96 -6.89 -6.22
C PHE A 103 8.26 -7.32 -4.79
N ARG A 104 7.24 -7.83 -4.11
CA ARG A 104 7.35 -8.39 -2.76
C ARG A 104 8.56 -9.32 -2.67
N LEU A 105 9.38 -9.16 -1.64
CA LEU A 105 10.56 -9.97 -1.29
C LEU A 105 10.21 -11.43 -0.91
N LEU A 106 9.14 -12.00 -1.45
CA LEU A 106 8.88 -13.42 -1.37
C LEU A 106 9.46 -14.06 -2.62
N VAL A 107 10.42 -14.96 -2.44
CA VAL A 107 11.02 -15.78 -3.50
C VAL A 107 9.96 -16.55 -4.32
N SER A 108 8.74 -16.69 -3.78
CA SER A 108 7.58 -17.26 -4.46
C SER A 108 6.86 -16.34 -5.46
N ASP A 109 7.00 -15.02 -5.34
CA ASP A 109 6.23 -14.05 -6.16
C ASP A 109 6.89 -13.78 -7.52
N HIS A 110 8.16 -14.16 -7.68
CA HIS A 110 8.89 -14.14 -8.96
C HIS A 110 8.81 -15.49 -9.68
N GLN A 111 7.61 -15.91 -10.05
CA GLN A 111 7.48 -16.79 -11.19
C GLN A 111 7.27 -15.91 -12.42
N PRO A 112 8.30 -15.69 -13.27
CA PRO A 112 8.06 -15.04 -14.54
C PRO A 112 6.97 -15.84 -15.25
N GLY A 113 5.87 -15.17 -15.58
CA GLY A 113 4.79 -15.80 -16.34
C GLY A 113 5.37 -16.42 -17.61
N SER A 114 4.78 -17.53 -18.06
CA SER A 114 5.17 -18.18 -19.30
C SER A 114 5.27 -17.15 -20.43
N PRO A 115 6.38 -17.10 -21.19
CA PRO A 115 6.55 -16.10 -22.24
C PRO A 115 5.47 -16.28 -23.29
N LEU A 116 4.80 -15.18 -23.64
CA LEU A 116 3.72 -15.18 -24.62
C LEU A 116 4.30 -15.44 -26.01
N THR A 117 3.93 -16.54 -26.66
CA THR A 117 4.38 -16.85 -28.02
C THR A 117 3.53 -16.14 -29.07
N LEU A 118 4.05 -16.02 -30.29
CA LEU A 118 3.29 -15.45 -31.41
C LEU A 118 1.98 -16.19 -31.69
N ASN A 119 1.96 -17.50 -31.48
CA ASN A 119 0.74 -18.30 -31.65
C ASN A 119 -0.27 -18.00 -30.54
N ASP A 120 0.18 -17.87 -29.28
CA ASP A 120 -0.69 -17.48 -28.16
C ASP A 120 -1.35 -16.12 -28.42
N ILE A 121 -0.62 -15.16 -28.99
CA ILE A 121 -1.15 -13.84 -29.36
C ILE A 121 -2.23 -13.97 -30.45
N LYS A 122 -1.96 -14.74 -31.51
CA LYS A 122 -2.92 -14.95 -32.60
C LYS A 122 -4.19 -15.63 -32.10
N ASP A 123 -4.05 -16.62 -31.22
CA ASP A 123 -5.17 -17.33 -30.63
C ASP A 123 -5.97 -16.43 -29.68
N GLN A 124 -5.30 -15.60 -28.87
CA GLN A 124 -5.97 -14.62 -28.01
C GLN A 124 -6.77 -13.59 -28.80
N ILE A 125 -6.22 -13.04 -29.88
CA ILE A 125 -6.93 -12.09 -30.74
C ILE A 125 -8.16 -12.75 -31.37
N LYS A 126 -8.01 -13.98 -31.89
CA LYS A 126 -9.11 -14.72 -32.51
C LYS A 126 -10.25 -15.00 -31.52
N ASN A 127 -9.93 -15.21 -30.26
CA ASN A 127 -10.87 -15.58 -29.21
C ASN A 127 -11.41 -14.38 -28.42
N GLN A 128 -11.07 -13.13 -28.79
CA GLN A 128 -11.66 -11.94 -28.19
C GLN A 128 -13.11 -11.79 -28.66
N VAL A 129 -14.05 -11.91 -27.71
CA VAL A 129 -15.48 -11.72 -27.92
C VAL A 129 -16.00 -10.83 -26.79
N PRO A 130 -16.91 -9.87 -27.06
CA PRO A 130 -17.49 -9.03 -26.02
C PRO A 130 -18.16 -9.86 -24.91
N ASP A 131 -17.77 -9.60 -23.67
CA ASP A 131 -18.31 -10.27 -22.48
C ASP A 131 -19.42 -9.42 -21.83
N SER A 132 -20.64 -9.94 -21.84
CA SER A 132 -21.80 -9.26 -21.24
C SER A 132 -21.68 -9.09 -19.72
N THR A 133 -20.96 -9.99 -19.03
CA THR A 133 -20.77 -9.91 -17.57
C THR A 133 -19.82 -8.78 -17.16
N LYS A 134 -18.99 -8.31 -18.09
CA LYS A 134 -18.07 -7.18 -17.91
C LYS A 134 -18.64 -5.85 -18.40
N GLY A 135 -19.87 -5.85 -18.91
CA GLY A 135 -20.50 -4.65 -19.48
C GLY A 135 -19.87 -4.20 -20.80
N GLU A 136 -19.25 -5.11 -21.57
CA GLU A 136 -18.65 -4.81 -22.88
C GLU A 136 -19.70 -4.73 -24.01
N THR A 137 -20.97 -5.06 -23.72
CA THR A 137 -22.10 -4.94 -24.63
C THR A 137 -22.79 -3.59 -24.51
N GLN A 138 -23.26 -3.05 -25.64
CA GLN A 138 -23.80 -1.68 -25.78
C GLN A 138 -25.05 -1.38 -24.91
N GLU A 139 -25.69 -2.41 -24.34
CA GLU A 139 -26.89 -2.26 -23.49
C GLU A 139 -26.60 -1.66 -22.10
N TRP A 140 -25.32 -1.65 -21.67
CA TRP A 140 -24.93 -1.07 -20.39
C TRP A 140 -24.73 0.44 -20.51
N GLY A 141 -25.66 1.25 -20.02
CA GLY A 141 -25.52 2.70 -19.97
C GLY A 141 -24.44 3.12 -18.98
N ALA A 142 -23.20 3.37 -19.41
CA ALA A 142 -22.05 3.65 -18.53
C ALA A 142 -22.25 4.82 -17.56
N THR A 143 -23.19 5.72 -17.85
CA THR A 143 -23.50 6.94 -17.08
C THR A 143 -24.59 6.76 -16.01
N HIS A 144 -25.29 5.61 -15.96
CA HIS A 144 -26.48 5.42 -15.12
C HIS A 144 -26.26 5.58 -13.59
N ASN A 145 -25.04 5.33 -13.11
CA ASN A 145 -24.69 5.46 -11.70
C ASN A 145 -24.14 6.85 -11.32
N SER A 146 -24.10 7.79 -12.25
CA SER A 146 -23.61 9.14 -11.97
C SER A 146 -24.66 9.97 -11.20
N LYS A 147 -24.27 10.48 -10.03
CA LYS A 147 -25.16 11.34 -9.20
C LYS A 147 -25.38 12.73 -9.80
N SER A 148 -24.54 13.15 -10.75
CA SER A 148 -24.63 14.45 -11.44
C SER A 148 -25.87 14.60 -12.33
N ASN A 149 -26.50 13.48 -12.73
CA ASN A 149 -27.71 13.49 -13.56
C ASN A 149 -29.01 13.56 -12.74
N ILE A 150 -28.93 13.65 -11.41
CA ILE A 150 -30.10 13.64 -10.51
C ILE A 150 -30.64 15.07 -10.25
N GLU A 151 -29.85 16.12 -10.48
CA GLU A 151 -30.29 17.51 -10.30
C GLU A 151 -30.62 18.19 -11.63
N GLY A 152 -31.81 17.88 -12.17
CA GLY A 152 -32.65 18.82 -12.94
C GLY A 152 -32.13 19.40 -14.26
N SER A 153 -30.93 19.04 -14.71
CA SER A 153 -30.39 19.50 -15.99
C SER A 153 -30.38 18.34 -16.99
N LYS A 154 -31.21 18.44 -18.03
CA LYS A 154 -31.15 17.58 -19.24
C LYS A 154 -29.83 17.86 -19.96
N ILE A 155 -28.72 17.36 -19.43
CA ILE A 155 -27.42 17.41 -20.07
C ILE A 155 -27.13 15.98 -20.49
N ASP A 156 -27.18 15.76 -21.80
CA ASP A 156 -26.72 14.60 -22.56
C ASP A 156 -26.37 13.36 -21.73
N ASP A 157 -27.28 12.40 -21.70
CA ASP A 157 -27.16 11.11 -20.98
C ASP A 157 -25.94 10.27 -21.41
N GLU A 158 -25.17 10.74 -22.40
CA GLU A 158 -24.00 10.09 -22.98
C GLU A 158 -22.67 10.53 -22.34
N TYR A 159 -22.62 11.65 -21.59
CA TYR A 159 -21.36 12.19 -21.07
C TYR A 159 -21.37 12.40 -19.55
N PHE A 160 -20.21 12.17 -18.91
CA PHE A 160 -20.01 12.58 -17.52
C PHE A 160 -19.80 14.10 -17.44
N THR A 161 -20.53 14.76 -16.54
CA THR A 161 -20.37 16.19 -16.28
C THR A 161 -19.48 16.43 -15.07
N VAL A 162 -18.49 17.32 -15.23
CA VAL A 162 -17.62 17.77 -14.15
C VAL A 162 -17.86 19.27 -13.96
N LYS A 163 -18.08 19.71 -12.72
CA LYS A 163 -18.25 21.14 -12.43
C LYS A 163 -16.99 21.89 -12.86
N PRO A 164 -17.11 22.98 -13.63
CA PRO A 164 -15.95 23.77 -14.02
C PRO A 164 -15.26 24.34 -12.78
N PHE A 165 -13.94 24.50 -12.86
CA PHE A 165 -13.13 25.06 -11.79
C PHE A 165 -13.49 26.55 -11.61
N SER A 166 -14.28 26.87 -10.58
CA SER A 166 -14.64 28.25 -10.24
C SER A 166 -13.52 28.88 -9.41
N ASN A 167 -12.72 29.75 -10.03
CA ASN A 167 -11.80 30.66 -9.34
C ASN A 167 -12.59 31.79 -8.67
N GLU A 168 -13.30 31.50 -7.58
CA GLU A 168 -13.95 32.53 -6.74
C GLU A 168 -13.18 32.80 -5.44
N GLU A 169 -11.84 32.85 -5.47
CA GLU A 169 -11.05 33.39 -4.34
C GLU A 169 -9.81 34.15 -4.84
N THR A 170 -10.02 35.15 -5.69
CA THR A 170 -9.05 36.26 -5.85
C THR A 170 -9.81 37.58 -6.02
N LYS A 171 -10.19 38.19 -4.90
CA LYS A 171 -10.41 39.63 -4.79
C LYS A 171 -10.09 40.09 -3.37
#